data_AF-A0A1H5MEN9-F1
#
_entry.id   AF-A0A1H5MEN9-F1
#
_cell.length_a   1.000
_cell.length_b   1.000
_cell.length_c   1.000
_cell.angle_alpha   90.00
_cell.angle_beta   90.00
_cell.angle_gamma   90.00
#
_symmetry.space_group_name_H-M   'P 1'
#
loop_
_entity.id
_entity.type
_entity.pdbx_description
1 polymer ?
#
loop_
_entity_poly.entity_id
_entity_poly.type
_entity_poly.pdbx_seq_one_letter_code
_entity_poly.pdbx_strand_id
1 'polypeptide(L)'
;MADNLIGPQGQLYADPKPGADPTQFQQDNNSAAYYQSPYFIAHKNQVQPIPRRRGASPLNLSDFIPASLLGAIQSGGKIAFHATGDTGAAKVNRSQTAATAIGHETAVADALVSDIARPGNAPAFFFHLGDVIYNFGEAQYYYDQFYEPYRAYDRPIFAVPGNHDGMVFGQGSSAPQVPTLDAFLTNFCAATPGPSPDAGGLMRSVMTQPGVYFTLDAPFVSIIGLYSNVLDGPGVISSQGGHFPLVDDQLGFLTSELTRLKPARQAQQRAVVLAVHHPPLSADAKHSGSTGVQADIDACCQKAGLWPDLVLSGHAHLYQRFTRLVGGKQTPYIVCGAGGFAATPPFTKVPPAPVTIGDHTLEIDPIVRFGYLTIETDAKTLSVTFKTADAQGVVVRDSITVDLASGKLTASKGSSKAPPAKKGAPKAKAKSAKAKTAKAKTAKSKTSGTRPARTSVAGAGRKKPAPRGPASRKGRSR
;
A
#
# COMPACT_ATOMS: atom_id res chain seq x y z
N MET A 1 4.06 27.38 14.11
CA MET A 1 4.06 25.95 13.74
C MET A 1 5.13 25.31 14.61
N ALA A 2 4.87 24.14 15.21
CA ALA A 2 5.96 23.41 15.86
C ALA A 2 7.01 23.07 14.80
N ASP A 3 8.29 23.10 15.17
CA ASP A 3 9.36 22.69 14.25
C ASP A 3 9.18 21.20 13.90
N ASN A 4 9.50 20.84 12.66
CA ASN A 4 9.46 19.45 12.19
C ASN A 4 10.32 18.56 13.11
N LEU A 5 9.88 17.33 13.36
CA LEU A 5 10.71 16.36 14.07
C LEU A 5 12.02 16.12 13.32
N ILE A 6 13.13 16.18 14.06
CA ILE A 6 14.45 15.78 13.59
C ILE A 6 14.89 14.58 14.41
N GLY A 7 15.34 13.53 13.73
CA GLY A 7 15.85 12.33 14.38
C GLY A 7 17.20 12.56 15.08
N PRO A 8 17.60 11.70 16.02
CA PRO A 8 18.85 11.85 16.79
C PRO A 8 20.15 11.93 15.97
N GLN A 9 20.14 11.42 14.73
CA GLN A 9 21.28 11.44 13.81
C GLN A 9 21.13 12.53 12.73
N GLY A 10 20.24 13.50 12.94
CA GLY A 10 19.95 14.57 11.97
C GLY A 10 19.01 14.15 10.84
N GLN A 11 18.28 13.03 11.01
CA GLN A 11 17.30 12.60 10.02
C GLN A 11 16.18 13.63 9.89
N LEU A 12 15.83 13.99 8.66
CA LEU A 12 14.71 14.87 8.35
C LEU A 12 13.54 14.02 7.85
N TYR A 13 12.35 14.21 8.42
CA TYR A 13 11.17 13.42 8.04
C TYR A 13 10.18 14.17 7.16
N ALA A 14 10.25 15.49 7.12
CA ALA A 14 9.43 16.31 6.26
C ALA A 14 10.27 17.42 5.64
N ASP A 15 9.79 17.98 4.54
CA ASP A 15 10.34 19.20 3.99
C ASP A 15 10.07 20.36 4.97
N PRO A 16 11.07 21.21 5.28
CA PRO A 16 10.87 22.37 6.15
C PRO A 16 9.82 23.35 5.63
N LYS A 17 9.63 23.40 4.30
CA LYS A 17 8.67 24.27 3.63
C LYS A 17 7.96 23.46 2.54
N PRO A 18 7.00 22.60 2.90
CA PRO A 18 6.33 21.75 1.93
C PRO A 18 5.66 22.61 0.86
N GLY A 19 5.84 22.22 -0.40
CA GLY A 19 5.19 22.87 -1.55
C GLY A 19 3.66 22.69 -1.54
N ALA A 20 2.98 23.35 -2.48
CA ALA A 20 1.56 23.13 -2.71
C ALA A 20 1.27 21.68 -3.12
N ASP A 21 0.00 21.26 -3.01
CA ASP A 21 -0.39 19.91 -3.41
C ASP A 21 -0.12 19.67 -4.89
N PRO A 22 0.45 18.50 -5.24
CA PRO A 22 0.65 18.17 -6.63
C PRO A 22 -0.68 17.96 -7.36
N THR A 23 -0.67 18.26 -8.65
CA THR A 23 -1.83 18.06 -9.53
C THR A 23 -1.50 17.26 -10.78
N GLN A 24 -0.22 16.96 -10.99
CA GLN A 24 0.32 16.26 -12.15
C GLN A 24 1.50 15.39 -11.71
N PHE A 25 1.73 14.27 -12.39
CA PHE A 25 2.92 13.46 -12.20
C PHE A 25 4.10 14.05 -12.99
N GLN A 26 5.30 13.98 -12.45
CA GLN A 26 6.53 14.20 -13.22
C GLN A 26 6.75 13.09 -14.24
N GLN A 27 6.43 11.85 -13.87
CA GLN A 27 6.53 10.67 -14.73
C GLN A 27 5.16 10.07 -15.00
N ASP A 28 4.83 9.79 -16.28
CA ASP A 28 3.54 9.18 -16.59
C ASP A 28 3.46 7.75 -16.05
N ASN A 29 2.56 7.57 -15.10
CA ASN A 29 2.44 6.38 -14.30
C ASN A 29 1.46 5.34 -14.88
N ASN A 30 1.59 5.05 -16.19
CA ASN A 30 0.58 4.30 -16.95
C ASN A 30 1.12 3.12 -17.78
N SER A 31 2.24 2.52 -17.38
CA SER A 31 2.94 1.56 -18.24
C SER A 31 2.29 0.16 -18.29
N ALA A 32 1.13 0.09 -18.95
CA ALA A 32 0.54 -1.17 -19.41
C ALA A 32 1.54 -1.98 -20.27
N ALA A 33 2.52 -1.31 -20.88
CA ALA A 33 3.59 -1.96 -21.63
C ALA A 33 4.49 -2.85 -20.74
N TYR A 34 4.72 -2.51 -19.47
CA TYR A 34 5.56 -3.32 -18.59
C TYR A 34 4.91 -4.66 -18.23
N TYR A 35 3.58 -4.65 -18.01
CA TYR A 35 2.78 -5.88 -17.85
C TYR A 35 2.69 -6.72 -19.12
N GLN A 36 3.15 -6.21 -20.27
CA GLN A 36 3.28 -6.93 -21.53
C GLN A 36 4.74 -7.26 -21.89
N SER A 37 5.69 -6.91 -21.02
CA SER A 37 7.10 -7.16 -21.27
C SER A 37 7.40 -8.67 -21.30
N PRO A 38 8.35 -9.12 -22.13
CA PRO A 38 8.75 -10.53 -22.19
C PRO A 38 9.16 -11.11 -20.83
N TYR A 39 9.87 -10.35 -20.00
CA TYR A 39 10.22 -10.80 -18.66
C TYR A 39 8.99 -11.01 -17.78
N PHE A 40 8.12 -10.00 -17.66
CA PHE A 40 6.97 -10.10 -16.77
C PHE A 40 6.06 -11.26 -17.18
N ILE A 41 5.77 -11.43 -18.47
CA ILE A 41 4.94 -12.54 -18.95
C ILE A 41 5.55 -13.89 -18.59
N ALA A 42 6.87 -14.05 -18.71
CA ALA A 42 7.57 -15.30 -18.38
C ALA A 42 7.65 -15.58 -16.87
N HIS A 43 7.66 -14.54 -16.03
CA HIS A 43 8.01 -14.63 -14.61
C HIS A 43 6.90 -14.21 -13.62
N LYS A 44 5.74 -13.71 -14.07
CA LYS A 44 4.65 -13.19 -13.20
C LYS A 44 4.08 -14.16 -12.16
N ASN A 45 4.30 -15.46 -12.35
CA ASN A 45 3.87 -16.51 -11.41
C ASN A 45 5.06 -17.07 -10.59
N GLN A 46 6.21 -16.41 -10.62
CA GLN A 46 7.41 -16.81 -9.91
C GLN A 46 7.70 -15.84 -8.78
N VAL A 47 8.10 -16.39 -7.64
CA VAL A 47 8.66 -15.62 -6.53
C VAL A 47 10.04 -15.07 -6.91
N GLN A 48 10.42 -13.96 -6.29
CA GLN A 48 11.78 -13.42 -6.34
C GLN A 48 12.57 -13.82 -5.08
N PRO A 49 13.92 -13.87 -5.16
CA PRO A 49 14.75 -14.06 -3.98
C PRO A 49 14.44 -13.02 -2.90
N ILE A 50 14.43 -13.45 -1.63
CA ILE A 50 14.23 -12.56 -0.49
C ILE A 50 15.61 -12.12 0.02
N PRO A 51 15.97 -10.81 -0.08
CA PRO A 51 17.26 -10.34 0.40
C PRO A 51 17.38 -10.54 1.91
N ARG A 52 18.55 -11.01 2.37
CA ARG A 52 18.84 -11.14 3.79
C ARG A 52 18.87 -9.78 4.48
N ARG A 53 18.31 -9.71 5.70
CA ARG A 53 18.45 -8.54 6.58
C ARG A 53 19.90 -8.38 7.07
N ARG A 54 20.30 -7.12 7.29
CA ARG A 54 21.55 -6.72 7.93
C ARG A 54 21.44 -6.86 9.44
N GLY A 55 22.25 -7.75 10.01
CA GLY A 55 22.30 -7.95 11.45
C GLY A 55 21.06 -8.65 12.02
N ALA A 56 21.18 -9.12 13.26
CA ALA A 56 20.13 -9.87 13.95
C ALA A 56 19.29 -9.01 14.91
N SER A 57 19.76 -7.82 15.27
CA SER A 57 19.10 -6.95 16.26
C SER A 57 17.82 -6.29 15.73
N PRO A 58 16.77 -6.16 16.56
CA PRO A 58 15.63 -5.29 16.27
C PRO A 58 16.08 -3.85 16.06
N LEU A 59 15.31 -3.12 15.27
CA LEU A 59 15.40 -1.67 15.14
C LEU A 59 14.78 -1.02 16.39
N ASN A 60 15.40 0.01 16.96
CA ASN A 60 14.83 0.72 18.11
C ASN A 60 14.27 2.07 17.69
N LEU A 61 13.04 2.37 18.07
CA LEU A 61 12.41 3.66 17.75
C LEU A 61 13.22 4.85 18.27
N SER A 62 13.95 4.68 19.39
CA SER A 62 14.83 5.69 19.97
C SER A 62 15.92 6.19 19.03
N ASP A 63 16.27 5.44 17.98
CA ASP A 63 17.27 5.84 16.99
C ASP A 63 16.69 6.81 15.94
N PHE A 64 15.36 6.99 15.93
CA PHE A 64 14.62 7.75 14.92
C PHE A 64 13.83 8.92 15.51
N ILE A 65 13.55 8.94 16.81
CA ILE A 65 12.82 10.03 17.45
C ILE A 65 13.66 10.71 18.53
N PRO A 66 13.53 12.03 18.75
CA PRO A 66 14.27 12.74 19.78
C PRO A 66 13.91 12.24 21.18
N ALA A 67 14.85 12.34 22.12
CA ALA A 67 14.68 11.91 23.50
C ALA A 67 13.49 12.59 24.21
N SER A 68 13.13 13.82 23.82
CA SER A 68 11.96 14.53 24.34
C SER A 68 10.64 13.83 23.98
N LEU A 69 10.48 13.40 22.72
CA LEU A 69 9.30 12.64 22.30
C LEU A 69 9.28 11.25 22.93
N LEU A 70 10.43 10.58 23.01
CA LEU A 70 10.54 9.28 23.69
C LEU A 70 10.15 9.38 25.17
N GLY A 71 10.65 10.40 25.87
CA GLY A 71 10.31 10.67 27.27
C GLY A 71 8.84 11.02 27.47
N ALA A 72 8.22 11.75 26.54
CA ALA A 72 6.79 12.04 26.56
C ALA A 72 5.93 10.76 26.40
N ILE A 73 6.31 9.85 25.50
CA ILE A 73 5.64 8.55 25.32
C ILE A 73 5.74 7.72 26.61
N GLN A 74 6.94 7.63 27.18
CA GLN A 74 7.16 6.86 28.43
C GLN A 74 6.38 7.45 29.61
N SER A 75 6.41 8.77 29.78
CA SER A 75 5.70 9.46 30.87
C SER A 75 4.18 9.40 30.68
N GLY A 76 3.71 9.41 29.43
CA GLY A 76 2.30 9.22 29.09
C GLY A 76 1.82 7.78 29.26
N GLY A 77 2.73 6.81 29.39
CA GLY A 77 2.40 5.40 29.60
C GLY A 77 1.80 4.69 28.39
N LYS A 78 1.82 5.33 27.21
CA LYS A 78 1.26 4.77 25.98
C LYS A 78 1.92 5.38 24.73
N ILE A 79 1.85 4.64 23.63
CA ILE A 79 2.31 5.09 22.30
C ILE A 79 1.15 5.09 21.31
N ALA A 80 1.19 6.00 20.34
CA ALA A 80 0.34 5.98 19.15
C ALA A 80 1.20 5.85 17.87
N PHE A 81 0.68 5.19 16.85
CA PHE A 81 1.29 5.16 15.52
C PHE A 81 0.24 4.98 14.42
N HIS A 82 0.60 5.35 13.20
CA HIS A 82 -0.25 5.15 12.02
C HIS A 82 0.07 3.85 11.28
N ALA A 83 -0.91 3.30 10.58
CA ALA A 83 -0.67 2.25 9.59
C ALA A 83 -1.69 2.28 8.44
N THR A 84 -1.23 2.00 7.22
CA THR A 84 -2.01 1.79 5.98
C THR A 84 -1.03 1.26 4.93
N GLY A 85 -1.52 0.61 3.88
CA GLY A 85 -0.75 0.21 2.72
C GLY A 85 -1.44 0.62 1.44
N ASP A 86 -0.87 0.26 0.30
CA ASP A 86 -1.48 0.47 -1.02
C ASP A 86 -1.70 1.98 -1.26
N THR A 87 -0.61 2.71 -1.02
CA THR A 87 -0.46 4.15 -1.31
C THR A 87 -0.01 4.28 -2.76
N GLY A 88 0.76 5.31 -3.12
CA GLY A 88 1.35 5.40 -4.44
C GLY A 88 0.32 5.76 -5.52
N ALA A 89 0.18 7.06 -5.75
CA ALA A 89 -0.72 7.59 -6.74
C ALA A 89 -0.35 7.12 -8.15
N ALA A 90 -1.13 6.17 -8.66
CA ALA A 90 -1.06 5.70 -10.05
C ALA A 90 -2.45 5.71 -10.71
N LYS A 91 -2.47 5.95 -12.03
CA LYS A 91 -3.71 5.85 -12.81
C LYS A 91 -4.07 4.37 -12.97
N VAL A 92 -5.30 4.02 -12.61
CA VAL A 92 -5.79 2.64 -12.75
C VAL A 92 -6.30 2.33 -14.17
N ASN A 93 -6.63 3.37 -14.93
CA ASN A 93 -7.03 3.26 -16.34
C ASN A 93 -6.89 4.61 -17.05
N ARG A 94 -7.13 4.62 -18.37
CA ARG A 94 -7.03 5.83 -19.22
C ARG A 94 -8.06 6.91 -18.89
N SER A 95 -9.14 6.58 -18.18
CA SER A 95 -10.21 7.50 -17.82
C SER A 95 -9.97 8.22 -16.49
N GLN A 96 -9.12 7.68 -15.60
CA GLN A 96 -8.72 8.36 -14.37
C GLN A 96 -7.67 9.43 -14.68
N THR A 97 -7.88 10.64 -14.18
CA THR A 97 -6.89 11.73 -14.31
C THR A 97 -5.78 11.59 -13.26
N ALA A 98 -4.59 12.16 -13.55
CA ALA A 98 -3.50 12.22 -12.57
C ALA A 98 -3.94 12.93 -11.29
N ALA A 99 -4.60 14.10 -11.41
CA ALA A 99 -5.13 14.84 -10.28
C ALA A 99 -6.08 14.03 -9.39
N THR A 100 -6.88 13.12 -9.97
CA THR A 100 -7.75 12.22 -9.19
C THR A 100 -6.93 11.20 -8.40
N ALA A 101 -5.96 10.54 -9.04
CA ALA A 101 -5.12 9.55 -8.36
C ALA A 101 -4.29 10.20 -7.25
N ILE A 102 -3.66 11.34 -7.54
CA ILE A 102 -2.91 12.15 -6.57
C ILE A 102 -3.82 12.58 -5.42
N GLY A 103 -4.98 13.15 -5.73
CA GLY A 103 -5.91 13.64 -4.72
C GLY A 103 -6.43 12.58 -3.75
N HIS A 104 -6.47 11.30 -4.15
CA HIS A 104 -6.83 10.22 -3.24
C HIS A 104 -5.74 9.96 -2.20
N GLU A 105 -4.48 9.88 -2.63
CA GLU A 105 -3.35 9.64 -1.74
C GLU A 105 -3.05 10.87 -0.86
N THR A 106 -3.03 12.08 -1.45
CA THR A 106 -2.75 13.30 -0.68
C THR A 106 -3.81 13.54 0.38
N ALA A 107 -5.09 13.21 0.14
CA ALA A 107 -6.13 13.29 1.16
C ALA A 107 -5.83 12.39 2.38
N VAL A 108 -5.24 11.21 2.17
CA VAL A 108 -4.80 10.33 3.25
C VAL A 108 -3.55 10.90 3.93
N ALA A 109 -2.55 11.35 3.17
CA ALA A 109 -1.33 11.94 3.70
C ALA A 109 -1.60 13.19 4.56
N ASP A 110 -2.44 14.11 4.09
CA ASP A 110 -2.85 15.31 4.82
C ASP A 110 -3.63 14.97 6.08
N ALA A 111 -4.46 13.93 6.03
CA ALA A 111 -5.21 13.48 7.19
C ALA A 111 -4.29 12.87 8.27
N LEU A 112 -3.20 12.19 7.87
CA LEU A 112 -2.17 11.72 8.79
C LEU A 112 -1.41 12.89 9.43
N VAL A 113 -1.06 13.91 8.66
CA VAL A 113 -0.43 15.15 9.17
C VAL A 113 -1.36 15.87 10.16
N SER A 114 -2.64 16.00 9.81
CA SER A 114 -3.64 16.61 10.68
C SER A 114 -3.80 15.84 12.00
N ASP A 115 -3.73 14.51 11.98
CA ASP A 115 -3.84 13.69 13.19
C ASP A 115 -2.66 13.88 14.16
N ILE A 116 -1.45 14.12 13.63
CA ILE A 116 -0.25 14.46 14.43
C ILE A 116 -0.44 15.78 15.18
N ALA A 117 -1.07 16.77 14.54
CA ALA A 117 -1.27 18.09 15.13
C ALA A 117 -2.36 18.13 16.23
N ARG A 118 -3.11 17.04 16.43
CA ARG A 118 -4.16 16.98 17.44
C ARG A 118 -3.55 16.89 18.85
N PRO A 119 -4.11 17.62 19.84
CA PRO A 119 -3.68 17.48 21.23
C PRO A 119 -3.86 16.05 21.74
N GLY A 120 -2.88 15.54 22.48
CA GLY A 120 -2.93 14.22 23.11
C GLY A 120 -1.75 13.33 22.71
N ASN A 121 -2.02 12.03 22.56
CA ASN A 121 -1.03 11.01 22.21
C ASN A 121 -0.77 11.04 20.69
N ALA A 122 -0.03 12.05 20.23
CA ALA A 122 0.29 12.20 18.82
C ALA A 122 1.05 10.97 18.29
N PRO A 123 0.73 10.46 17.10
CA PRO A 123 1.43 9.36 16.46
C PRO A 123 2.95 9.60 16.38
N ALA A 124 3.72 8.63 16.86
CA ALA A 124 5.18 8.69 16.92
C ALA A 124 5.85 8.33 15.58
N PHE A 125 5.18 7.53 14.76
CA PHE A 125 5.64 7.05 13.46
C PHE A 125 4.47 6.56 12.60
N PHE A 126 4.74 6.27 11.33
CA PHE A 126 3.86 5.57 10.40
C PHE A 126 4.50 4.23 10.00
N PHE A 127 3.77 3.13 10.14
CA PHE A 127 4.15 1.81 9.65
C PHE A 127 3.37 1.46 8.38
N HIS A 128 4.03 1.58 7.23
CA HIS A 128 3.50 1.30 5.91
C HIS A 128 3.37 -0.21 5.66
N LEU A 129 2.21 -0.64 5.18
CA LEU A 129 1.86 -2.06 5.02
C LEU A 129 2.18 -2.61 3.62
N GLY A 130 3.19 -2.06 2.94
CA GLY A 130 3.58 -2.43 1.57
C GLY A 130 2.78 -1.77 0.46
N ASP A 131 3.28 -1.96 -0.76
CA ASP A 131 2.90 -1.23 -1.97
C ASP A 131 3.01 0.27 -1.74
N VAL A 132 4.25 0.71 -1.45
CA VAL A 132 4.57 2.12 -1.23
C VAL A 132 4.43 2.90 -2.52
N ILE A 133 4.90 2.32 -3.62
CA ILE A 133 4.75 2.85 -4.96
C ILE A 133 4.19 1.82 -5.92
N TYR A 134 3.43 2.30 -6.90
CA TYR A 134 2.86 1.51 -7.97
C TYR A 134 3.61 1.64 -9.29
N ASN A 135 3.44 0.57 -10.07
CA ASN A 135 4.15 0.17 -11.28
C ASN A 135 5.62 -0.23 -11.04
N PHE A 136 5.80 -1.52 -10.67
CA PHE A 136 7.08 -2.25 -10.68
C PHE A 136 8.19 -1.69 -9.76
N GLY A 137 7.82 -0.93 -8.73
CA GLY A 137 8.78 -0.53 -7.69
C GLY A 137 9.93 0.33 -8.22
N GLU A 138 9.75 1.02 -9.35
CA GLU A 138 10.84 1.75 -9.99
C GLU A 138 11.15 3.06 -9.27
N ALA A 139 12.45 3.34 -9.10
CA ALA A 139 12.99 4.54 -8.48
C ALA A 139 12.41 5.84 -9.05
N GLN A 140 12.18 5.91 -10.37
CA GLN A 140 11.64 7.08 -11.05
C GLN A 140 10.25 7.53 -10.55
N TYR A 141 9.52 6.64 -9.88
CA TYR A 141 8.18 6.92 -9.39
C TYR A 141 8.12 7.35 -7.93
N TYR A 142 9.20 7.18 -7.16
CA TYR A 142 9.24 7.49 -5.73
C TYR A 142 8.97 8.96 -5.42
N TYR A 143 9.40 9.88 -6.31
CA TYR A 143 9.10 11.30 -6.13
C TYR A 143 7.58 11.53 -6.05
N ASP A 144 6.88 11.17 -7.13
CA ASP A 144 5.45 11.45 -7.32
C ASP A 144 4.57 10.65 -6.34
N GLN A 145 5.01 9.45 -5.95
CA GLN A 145 4.18 8.47 -5.25
C GLN A 145 4.51 8.30 -3.76
N PHE A 146 5.61 8.87 -3.27
CA PHE A 146 5.97 8.74 -1.86
C PHE A 146 6.52 10.05 -1.30
N TYR A 147 7.55 10.62 -1.92
CA TYR A 147 8.20 11.81 -1.39
C TYR A 147 7.28 13.03 -1.40
N GLU A 148 6.59 13.28 -2.52
CA GLU A 148 5.73 14.44 -2.68
C GLU A 148 4.42 14.35 -1.89
N PRO A 149 3.68 13.22 -1.85
CA PRO A 149 2.49 13.08 -1.01
C PRO A 149 2.81 13.21 0.49
N TYR A 150 3.93 12.63 0.95
CA TYR A 150 4.33 12.62 2.36
C TYR A 150 5.33 13.72 2.74
N ARG A 151 5.46 14.77 1.91
CA ARG A 151 6.41 15.88 2.12
C ARG A 151 6.20 16.64 3.42
N ALA A 152 4.97 16.67 3.95
CA ALA A 152 4.62 17.34 5.21
C ALA A 152 4.53 16.39 6.41
N TYR A 153 4.68 15.07 6.22
CA TYR A 153 4.56 14.08 7.31
C TYR A 153 5.88 13.98 8.09
N ASP A 154 5.97 14.72 9.20
CA ASP A 154 7.20 14.93 9.97
C ASP A 154 7.52 13.82 10.99
N ARG A 155 7.10 12.58 10.74
CA ARG A 155 7.45 11.41 11.56
C ARG A 155 8.17 10.35 10.72
N PRO A 156 8.99 9.48 11.32
CA PRO A 156 9.59 8.37 10.60
C PRO A 156 8.52 7.46 9.98
N ILE A 157 8.77 7.01 8.75
CA ILE A 157 7.94 6.04 8.05
C ILE A 157 8.73 4.76 7.93
N PHE A 158 8.29 3.70 8.60
CA PHE A 158 8.81 2.35 8.43
C PHE A 158 7.90 1.58 7.47
N ALA A 159 8.42 0.60 6.73
CA ALA A 159 7.67 -0.14 5.73
C ALA A 159 8.12 -1.59 5.63
N VAL A 160 7.16 -2.51 5.43
CA VAL A 160 7.42 -3.78 4.73
C VAL A 160 7.11 -3.57 3.24
N PRO A 161 7.77 -4.26 2.30
CA PRO A 161 7.42 -4.16 0.89
C PRO A 161 6.17 -4.99 0.55
N GLY A 162 5.42 -4.51 -0.44
CA GLY A 162 4.36 -5.25 -1.10
C GLY A 162 4.81 -5.91 -2.41
N ASN A 163 3.87 -6.46 -3.17
CA ASN A 163 4.22 -7.08 -4.45
C ASN A 163 4.71 -6.03 -5.45
N HIS A 164 4.06 -4.88 -5.52
CA HIS A 164 4.44 -3.84 -6.48
C HIS A 164 5.82 -3.24 -6.22
N ASP A 165 6.30 -3.26 -4.97
CA ASP A 165 7.65 -2.82 -4.61
C ASP A 165 8.76 -3.77 -5.10
N GLY A 166 8.42 -5.05 -5.34
CA GLY A 166 9.38 -6.09 -5.75
C GLY A 166 9.19 -6.62 -7.17
N MET A 167 8.04 -6.38 -7.80
CA MET A 167 7.76 -6.80 -9.18
C MET A 167 8.77 -6.18 -10.15
N VAL A 168 9.17 -6.95 -11.15
CA VAL A 168 10.16 -6.54 -12.15
C VAL A 168 9.69 -6.88 -13.57
N PHE A 169 10.22 -6.15 -14.55
CA PHE A 169 9.93 -6.30 -15.97
C PHE A 169 11.23 -6.24 -16.78
N GLY A 170 11.19 -6.51 -18.08
CA GLY A 170 12.38 -6.50 -18.93
C GLY A 170 12.08 -6.82 -20.40
N GLN A 171 12.87 -6.23 -21.29
CA GLN A 171 12.69 -6.39 -22.75
C GLN A 171 12.99 -7.80 -23.25
N GLY A 172 13.78 -8.58 -22.51
CA GLY A 172 14.01 -10.00 -22.75
C GLY A 172 13.44 -10.85 -21.61
N SER A 173 13.35 -12.17 -21.80
CA SER A 173 12.80 -13.09 -20.79
C SER A 173 13.85 -13.69 -19.84
N SER A 174 15.09 -13.24 -19.87
CA SER A 174 16.20 -13.87 -19.12
C SER A 174 16.70 -13.04 -17.94
N ALA A 175 16.50 -11.73 -17.97
CA ALA A 175 16.92 -10.83 -16.91
C ALA A 175 15.95 -9.64 -16.84
N PRO A 176 15.64 -9.15 -15.63
CA PRO A 176 14.84 -7.95 -15.48
C PRO A 176 15.67 -6.71 -15.85
N GLN A 177 15.00 -5.60 -16.10
CA GLN A 177 15.60 -4.30 -16.37
C GLN A 177 16.32 -3.74 -15.15
N VAL A 178 15.75 -3.94 -13.96
CA VAL A 178 16.34 -3.60 -12.67
C VAL A 178 16.18 -4.78 -11.70
N PRO A 179 17.06 -4.95 -10.70
CA PRO A 179 16.89 -5.95 -9.66
C PRO A 179 15.56 -5.75 -8.90
N THR A 180 15.01 -6.85 -8.36
CA THR A 180 13.84 -6.77 -7.47
C THR A 180 14.17 -5.94 -6.23
N LEU A 181 13.19 -5.16 -5.73
CA LEU A 181 13.29 -4.34 -4.51
C LEU A 181 14.35 -3.22 -4.54
N ASP A 182 14.97 -2.94 -5.69
CA ASP A 182 16.14 -2.03 -5.76
C ASP A 182 15.85 -0.64 -5.17
N ALA A 183 14.75 -0.01 -5.58
CA ALA A 183 14.35 1.28 -5.05
C ALA A 183 13.86 1.20 -3.58
N PHE A 184 13.17 0.11 -3.20
CA PHE A 184 12.78 -0.09 -1.80
C PHE A 184 13.99 -0.19 -0.88
N LEU A 185 15.01 -0.96 -1.28
CA LEU A 185 16.26 -1.09 -0.53
C LEU A 185 16.99 0.26 -0.43
N THR A 186 16.99 1.05 -1.51
CA THR A 186 17.58 2.39 -1.55
C THR A 186 16.88 3.35 -0.57
N ASN A 187 15.55 3.38 -0.55
CA ASN A 187 14.79 4.38 0.19
C ASN A 187 14.50 3.98 1.64
N PHE A 188 14.31 2.69 1.93
CA PHE A 188 13.93 2.22 3.27
C PHE A 188 15.04 1.46 4.00
N CYS A 189 16.00 0.90 3.27
CA CYS A 189 17.05 0.05 3.84
C CYS A 189 18.44 0.62 3.57
N ALA A 190 18.62 1.93 3.53
CA ALA A 190 19.94 2.54 3.36
C ALA A 190 20.87 2.19 4.53
N ALA A 191 22.19 2.24 4.29
CA ALA A 191 23.18 1.98 5.34
C ALA A 191 23.23 3.09 6.40
N THR A 192 23.02 4.33 5.99
CA THR A 192 23.04 5.54 6.83
C THR A 192 21.91 6.48 6.39
N PRO A 193 21.35 7.30 7.30
CA PRO A 193 20.39 8.32 6.90
C PRO A 193 21.06 9.37 6.01
N GLY A 194 20.29 9.96 5.11
CA GLY A 194 20.77 10.97 4.17
C GLY A 194 19.75 11.28 3.07
N PRO A 195 20.07 12.17 2.13
CA PRO A 195 19.20 12.46 1.00
C PRO A 195 19.00 11.21 0.12
N SER A 196 17.80 11.06 -0.43
CA SER A 196 17.52 10.04 -1.44
C SER A 196 17.79 10.59 -2.85
N PRO A 197 18.37 9.79 -3.77
CA PRO A 197 18.41 10.13 -5.19
C PRO A 197 16.99 10.30 -5.79
N ASP A 198 15.98 9.69 -5.19
CA ASP A 198 14.62 9.62 -5.72
C ASP A 198 13.69 10.71 -5.16
N ALA A 199 14.20 11.57 -4.26
CA ALA A 199 13.41 12.59 -3.57
C ALA A 199 13.18 13.87 -4.39
N GLY A 200 13.72 13.99 -5.61
CA GLY A 200 13.51 15.14 -6.51
C GLY A 200 13.82 16.51 -5.89
N GLY A 201 14.69 16.56 -4.87
CA GLY A 201 15.07 17.77 -4.15
C GLY A 201 14.39 17.96 -2.78
N LEU A 202 13.40 17.14 -2.41
CA LEU A 202 12.81 17.16 -1.08
C LEU A 202 13.81 16.67 -0.02
N MET A 203 13.72 17.23 1.18
CA MET A 203 14.72 17.02 2.22
C MET A 203 14.52 15.75 3.08
N ARG A 204 13.43 14.99 2.87
CA ARG A 204 13.15 13.75 3.63
C ARG A 204 14.32 12.77 3.46
N SER A 205 14.87 12.32 4.57
CA SER A 205 15.94 11.33 4.60
C SER A 205 15.43 9.94 4.26
N VAL A 206 16.28 9.13 3.64
CA VAL A 206 16.08 7.66 3.56
C VAL A 206 16.05 7.04 4.95
N MET A 207 15.38 5.89 5.07
CA MET A 207 15.35 5.10 6.30
C MET A 207 16.46 4.05 6.30
N THR A 208 16.79 3.55 7.48
CA THR A 208 17.90 2.61 7.71
C THR A 208 17.43 1.27 8.28
N GLN A 209 16.25 0.80 7.84
CA GLN A 209 15.76 -0.52 8.21
C GLN A 209 16.79 -1.60 7.84
N PRO A 210 16.98 -2.65 8.66
CA PRO A 210 18.02 -3.63 8.39
C PRO A 210 17.73 -4.46 7.14
N GLY A 211 16.49 -4.52 6.66
CA GLY A 211 16.12 -5.23 5.45
C GLY A 211 14.62 -5.17 5.21
N VAL A 212 14.14 -6.01 4.30
CA VAL A 212 12.70 -6.09 3.91
C VAL A 212 11.82 -6.83 4.91
N TYR A 213 12.44 -7.48 5.89
CA TYR A 213 11.79 -8.04 7.07
C TYR A 213 12.66 -7.71 8.29
N PHE A 214 12.01 -7.26 9.36
CA PHE A 214 12.67 -6.74 10.56
C PHE A 214 11.67 -6.63 11.71
N THR A 215 12.18 -6.42 12.93
CA THR A 215 11.34 -6.05 14.08
C THR A 215 11.66 -4.62 14.48
N LEU A 216 10.63 -3.80 14.68
CA LEU A 216 10.72 -2.49 15.32
C LEU A 216 10.31 -2.62 16.79
N ASP A 217 11.23 -2.35 17.70
CA ASP A 217 10.98 -2.21 19.13
C ASP A 217 10.74 -0.73 19.46
N ALA A 218 9.57 -0.44 20.03
CA ALA A 218 9.17 0.87 20.54
C ALA A 218 8.71 0.74 22.01
N PRO A 219 8.54 1.85 22.75
CA PRO A 219 7.86 1.79 24.04
C PRO A 219 6.49 1.10 23.90
N PHE A 220 6.20 0.14 24.76
CA PHE A 220 4.93 -0.59 24.85
C PHE A 220 4.53 -1.47 23.66
N VAL A 221 5.29 -1.50 22.55
CA VAL A 221 4.97 -2.32 21.38
C VAL A 221 6.20 -2.80 20.62
N SER A 222 6.15 -4.02 20.10
CA SER A 222 7.04 -4.51 19.05
C SER A 222 6.23 -4.85 17.80
N ILE A 223 6.73 -4.42 16.64
CA ILE A 223 6.12 -4.73 15.34
C ILE A 223 7.09 -5.62 14.56
N ILE A 224 6.70 -6.86 14.28
CA ILE A 224 7.43 -7.79 13.42
C ILE A 224 6.92 -7.61 11.99
N GLY A 225 7.76 -7.13 11.09
CA GLY A 225 7.47 -6.99 9.66
C GLY A 225 8.02 -8.16 8.85
N LEU A 226 7.21 -8.70 7.95
CA LEU A 226 7.55 -9.77 7.00
C LEU A 226 7.35 -9.33 5.55
N TYR A 227 8.21 -9.80 4.66
CA TYR A 227 8.07 -9.61 3.21
C TYR A 227 7.39 -10.81 2.56
N SER A 228 6.31 -10.57 1.81
CA SER A 228 5.43 -11.61 1.25
C SER A 228 5.55 -11.80 -0.27
N ASN A 229 6.67 -11.35 -0.85
CA ASN A 229 7.04 -11.57 -2.26
C ASN A 229 6.16 -10.83 -3.29
N VAL A 230 6.32 -11.16 -4.58
CA VAL A 230 5.89 -10.34 -5.73
C VAL A 230 4.64 -10.84 -6.45
N LEU A 231 3.98 -11.88 -5.95
CA LEU A 231 2.84 -12.47 -6.64
C LEU A 231 1.63 -11.54 -6.55
N ASP A 232 0.87 -11.36 -7.64
CA ASP A 232 -0.42 -10.63 -7.61
C ASP A 232 -1.50 -11.39 -6.80
N GLY A 233 -1.28 -12.69 -6.59
CA GLY A 233 -2.16 -13.58 -5.84
C GLY A 233 -1.70 -13.74 -4.39
N PRO A 234 -1.95 -14.91 -3.76
CA PRO A 234 -1.46 -15.19 -2.41
C PRO A 234 0.04 -14.94 -2.26
N GLY A 235 0.40 -14.25 -1.18
CA GLY A 235 1.80 -13.99 -0.84
C GLY A 235 2.54 -15.24 -0.36
N VAL A 236 3.86 -15.13 -0.29
CA VAL A 236 4.76 -16.23 0.10
C VAL A 236 5.89 -15.68 0.96
N ILE A 237 6.11 -16.27 2.14
CA ILE A 237 7.21 -15.86 3.05
C ILE A 237 8.32 -16.91 3.21
N SER A 238 8.13 -18.12 2.67
CA SER A 238 9.01 -19.28 2.88
C SER A 238 9.08 -20.21 1.66
N SER A 239 9.86 -21.28 1.75
CA SER A 239 9.87 -22.36 0.76
C SER A 239 8.55 -23.15 0.70
N GLN A 240 7.73 -23.07 1.76
CA GLN A 240 6.55 -23.91 1.97
C GLN A 240 6.82 -25.40 1.71
N GLY A 241 7.88 -25.94 2.34
CA GLY A 241 8.29 -27.33 2.16
C GLY A 241 8.94 -27.62 0.80
N GLY A 242 9.58 -26.62 0.21
CA GLY A 242 10.23 -26.71 -1.10
C GLY A 242 9.31 -26.49 -2.31
N HIS A 243 8.05 -26.09 -2.09
CA HIS A 243 7.15 -25.70 -3.17
C HIS A 243 7.66 -24.45 -3.92
N PHE A 244 8.21 -23.49 -3.18
CA PHE A 244 8.85 -22.30 -3.73
C PHE A 244 10.38 -22.38 -3.61
N PRO A 245 11.13 -21.86 -4.58
CA PRO A 245 12.60 -21.84 -4.56
C PRO A 245 13.14 -20.74 -3.63
N LEU A 246 12.68 -20.75 -2.38
CA LEU A 246 13.06 -19.81 -1.33
C LEU A 246 13.77 -20.57 -0.20
N VAL A 247 14.50 -19.82 0.62
CA VAL A 247 15.03 -20.31 1.90
C VAL A 247 14.12 -19.86 3.03
N ASP A 248 14.08 -20.62 4.13
CA ASP A 248 13.16 -20.39 5.25
C ASP A 248 13.69 -19.37 6.29
N ASP A 249 14.54 -18.41 5.87
CA ASP A 249 15.17 -17.42 6.74
C ASP A 249 14.11 -16.60 7.52
N GLN A 250 12.97 -16.28 6.90
CA GLN A 250 11.87 -15.56 7.57
C GLN A 250 11.13 -16.41 8.61
N LEU A 251 11.02 -17.73 8.43
CA LEU A 251 10.41 -18.62 9.44
C LEU A 251 11.29 -18.71 10.69
N GLY A 252 12.61 -18.84 10.47
CA GLY A 252 13.60 -18.80 11.54
C GLY A 252 13.57 -17.47 12.28
N PHE A 253 13.54 -16.36 11.54
CA PHE A 253 13.40 -15.00 12.08
C PHE A 253 12.12 -14.85 12.90
N LEU A 254 10.94 -15.14 12.35
CA LEU A 254 9.65 -14.98 13.03
C LEU A 254 9.60 -15.81 14.32
N THR A 255 10.03 -17.08 14.27
CA THR A 255 10.09 -17.93 15.47
C THR A 255 11.01 -17.34 16.54
N SER A 256 12.19 -16.83 16.14
CA SER A 256 13.15 -16.24 17.08
C SER A 256 12.62 -14.97 17.74
N GLU A 257 11.97 -14.09 16.98
CA GLU A 257 11.40 -12.85 17.50
C GLU A 257 10.20 -13.09 18.41
N LEU A 258 9.30 -14.00 18.04
CA LEU A 258 8.20 -14.41 18.92
C LEU A 258 8.73 -15.02 20.24
N THR A 259 9.78 -15.83 20.17
CA THR A 259 10.44 -16.39 21.37
C THR A 259 11.06 -15.29 22.23
N ARG A 260 11.77 -14.33 21.60
CA ARG A 260 12.40 -13.19 22.27
C ARG A 260 11.38 -12.30 22.97
N LEU A 261 10.23 -12.05 22.35
CA LEU A 261 9.21 -11.13 22.84
C LEU A 261 8.29 -11.73 23.89
N LYS A 262 8.19 -13.07 23.96
CA LYS A 262 7.29 -13.78 24.87
C LYS A 262 7.43 -13.37 26.35
N PRO A 263 8.63 -13.28 26.96
CA PRO A 263 8.74 -12.88 28.36
C PRO A 263 8.21 -11.46 28.63
N ALA A 264 8.59 -10.49 27.79
CA ALA A 264 8.14 -9.11 27.92
C ALA A 264 6.63 -8.97 27.71
N ARG A 265 6.06 -9.77 26.79
CA ARG A 265 4.63 -9.80 26.56
C ARG A 265 3.85 -10.41 27.73
N GLN A 266 4.36 -11.50 28.32
CA GLN A 266 3.78 -12.13 29.52
C GLN A 266 3.85 -11.22 30.74
N ALA A 267 4.91 -10.42 30.85
CA ALA A 267 5.04 -9.37 31.87
C ALA A 267 4.19 -8.11 31.57
N GLN A 268 3.41 -8.10 30.49
CA GLN A 268 2.60 -6.95 30.04
C GLN A 268 3.41 -5.66 29.85
N GLN A 269 4.65 -5.79 29.39
CA GLN A 269 5.56 -4.66 29.12
C GLN A 269 5.51 -4.19 27.67
N ARG A 270 5.02 -5.04 26.76
CA ARG A 270 4.76 -4.69 25.36
C ARG A 270 3.67 -5.52 24.71
N ALA A 271 2.94 -4.93 23.78
CA ALA A 271 2.13 -5.61 22.78
C ALA A 271 3.02 -6.17 21.64
N VAL A 272 2.55 -7.21 20.96
CA VAL A 272 3.22 -7.78 19.78
C VAL A 272 2.32 -7.66 18.56
N VAL A 273 2.74 -6.91 17.56
CA VAL A 273 2.04 -6.71 16.28
C VAL A 273 2.82 -7.45 15.18
N LEU A 274 2.11 -8.12 14.29
CA LEU A 274 2.67 -8.70 13.07
C LEU A 274 2.18 -7.91 11.86
N ALA A 275 3.08 -7.56 10.95
CA ALA A 275 2.76 -6.86 9.70
C ALA A 275 3.28 -7.66 8.50
N VAL A 276 2.40 -7.94 7.54
CA VAL A 276 2.72 -8.62 6.28
C VAL A 276 1.79 -8.09 5.19
N HIS A 277 2.35 -7.66 4.05
CA HIS A 277 1.58 -6.99 3.01
C HIS A 277 0.40 -7.85 2.49
N HIS A 278 0.68 -9.06 1.98
CA HIS A 278 -0.39 -9.97 1.56
C HIS A 278 -1.14 -10.51 2.78
N PRO A 279 -2.47 -10.31 2.84
CA PRO A 279 -3.23 -10.67 4.01
C PRO A 279 -3.40 -12.18 4.14
N PRO A 280 -3.25 -12.76 5.35
CA PRO A 280 -3.69 -14.13 5.62
C PRO A 280 -5.17 -14.34 5.27
N LEU A 281 -6.01 -13.32 5.47
CA LEU A 281 -7.46 -13.33 5.29
C LEU A 281 -7.93 -12.13 4.49
N SER A 282 -8.74 -12.35 3.45
CA SER A 282 -9.35 -11.27 2.69
C SER A 282 -10.68 -11.69 2.09
N ALA A 283 -11.64 -10.77 2.11
CA ALA A 283 -12.95 -10.84 1.46
C ALA A 283 -13.02 -9.95 0.19
N ASP A 284 -11.89 -9.44 -0.28
CA ASP A 284 -11.77 -8.65 -1.50
C ASP A 284 -11.99 -9.49 -2.77
N ALA A 285 -12.70 -8.95 -3.77
CA ALA A 285 -13.07 -9.72 -4.97
C ALA A 285 -11.89 -10.05 -5.91
N LYS A 286 -10.78 -9.31 -5.79
CA LYS A 286 -9.61 -9.44 -6.66
C LYS A 286 -8.46 -10.14 -5.93
N HIS A 287 -8.32 -9.88 -4.63
CA HIS A 287 -7.20 -10.30 -3.80
C HIS A 287 -7.66 -11.24 -2.66
N SER A 288 -7.48 -12.55 -2.87
CA SER A 288 -7.83 -13.57 -1.88
C SER A 288 -6.85 -13.62 -0.70
N GLY A 289 -7.26 -14.22 0.42
CA GLY A 289 -6.37 -14.50 1.55
C GLY A 289 -5.23 -15.46 1.21
N SER A 290 -4.11 -15.32 1.92
CA SER A 290 -2.88 -16.08 1.74
C SER A 290 -2.77 -17.22 2.76
N THR A 291 -3.40 -18.35 2.47
CA THR A 291 -3.45 -19.51 3.39
C THR A 291 -2.06 -20.10 3.71
N GLY A 292 -1.12 -20.04 2.76
CA GLY A 292 0.28 -20.45 3.00
C GLY A 292 0.98 -19.56 4.03
N VAL A 293 0.86 -18.23 3.88
CA VAL A 293 1.36 -17.25 4.86
C VAL A 293 0.72 -17.49 6.24
N GLN A 294 -0.59 -17.77 6.29
CA GLN A 294 -1.26 -18.10 7.53
C GLN A 294 -0.67 -19.35 8.19
N ALA A 295 -0.49 -20.44 7.43
CA ALA A 295 0.06 -21.69 7.95
C ALA A 295 1.49 -21.53 8.48
N ASP A 296 2.32 -20.76 7.79
CA ASP A 296 3.69 -20.43 8.21
C ASP A 296 3.70 -19.62 9.52
N ILE A 297 2.85 -18.59 9.62
CA ILE A 297 2.69 -17.79 10.85
C ILE A 297 2.24 -18.69 12.01
N ASP A 298 1.27 -19.56 11.77
CA ASP A 298 0.74 -20.49 12.78
C ASP A 298 1.81 -21.44 13.30
N ALA A 299 2.58 -22.05 12.39
CA ALA A 299 3.68 -22.94 12.75
C ALA A 299 4.72 -22.21 13.62
N CYS A 300 5.08 -20.98 13.28
CA CYS A 300 5.99 -20.17 14.08
C CYS A 300 5.40 -19.78 15.44
N CYS A 301 4.13 -19.38 15.50
CA CYS A 301 3.43 -19.04 16.74
C CYS A 301 3.33 -20.23 17.69
N GLN A 302 2.98 -21.41 17.16
CA GLN A 302 2.94 -22.66 17.90
C GLN A 302 4.32 -23.02 18.46
N LYS A 303 5.36 -22.94 17.63
CA LYS A 303 6.74 -23.26 18.02
C LYS A 303 7.28 -22.32 19.10
N ALA A 304 7.01 -21.01 19.00
CA ALA A 304 7.40 -20.03 20.00
C ALA A 304 6.51 -20.06 21.26
N GLY A 305 5.28 -20.59 21.13
CA GLY A 305 4.24 -20.51 22.15
C GLY A 305 3.84 -19.07 22.45
N LEU A 306 3.79 -18.22 21.41
CA LEU A 306 3.31 -16.84 21.47
C LEU A 306 2.54 -16.52 20.18
N TRP A 307 1.31 -16.06 20.33
CA TRP A 307 0.50 -15.52 19.24
C TRP A 307 0.51 -13.99 19.29
N PRO A 308 0.53 -13.27 18.15
CA PRO A 308 0.49 -11.82 18.14
C PRO A 308 -0.83 -11.28 18.71
N ASP A 309 -0.82 -10.02 19.13
CA ASP A 309 -2.00 -9.29 19.61
C ASP A 309 -2.78 -8.61 18.48
N LEU A 310 -2.14 -8.38 17.34
CA LEU A 310 -2.70 -7.77 16.15
C LEU A 310 -1.93 -8.25 14.90
N VAL A 311 -2.65 -8.54 13.82
CA VAL A 311 -2.06 -8.76 12.49
C VAL A 311 -2.53 -7.68 11.53
N LEU A 312 -1.60 -7.02 10.85
CA LEU A 312 -1.85 -5.93 9.89
C LEU A 312 -1.39 -6.31 8.49
N SER A 313 -2.19 -5.95 7.49
CA SER A 313 -1.92 -6.20 6.07
C SER A 313 -2.45 -5.10 5.16
N GLY A 314 -1.94 -5.05 3.92
CA GLY A 314 -2.42 -4.23 2.81
C GLY A 314 -2.97 -5.11 1.70
N HIS A 315 -2.53 -4.88 0.45
CA HIS A 315 -2.76 -5.64 -0.78
C HIS A 315 -4.20 -5.64 -1.30
N ALA A 316 -5.18 -5.87 -0.42
CA ALA A 316 -6.58 -5.73 -0.77
C ALA A 316 -7.00 -4.27 -0.58
N HIS A 317 -7.48 -3.63 -1.66
CA HIS A 317 -7.70 -2.18 -1.70
C HIS A 317 -9.01 -1.72 -1.04
N LEU A 318 -9.18 -2.09 0.23
CA LEU A 318 -10.32 -1.77 1.07
C LEU A 318 -9.93 -1.92 2.55
N TYR A 319 -10.83 -1.50 3.44
CA TYR A 319 -10.71 -1.82 4.86
C TYR A 319 -11.59 -3.02 5.23
N GLN A 320 -11.02 -3.98 5.93
CA GLN A 320 -11.75 -5.12 6.51
C GLN A 320 -11.10 -5.55 7.82
N ARG A 321 -11.94 -5.98 8.76
CA ARG A 321 -11.51 -6.47 10.07
C ARG A 321 -12.08 -7.85 10.32
N PHE A 322 -11.18 -8.79 10.55
CA PHE A 322 -11.48 -10.10 11.06
C PHE A 322 -11.06 -10.21 12.53
N THR A 323 -11.73 -11.07 13.27
CA THR A 323 -11.25 -11.59 14.56
C THR A 323 -10.95 -13.06 14.39
N ARG A 324 -9.75 -13.48 14.79
CA ARG A 324 -9.38 -14.88 14.86
C ARG A 324 -9.37 -15.38 16.30
N LEU A 325 -9.97 -16.55 16.55
CA LEU A 325 -10.01 -17.20 17.86
C LEU A 325 -9.06 -18.40 17.92
N VAL A 326 -7.94 -18.26 18.63
CA VAL A 326 -6.98 -19.36 18.84
C VAL A 326 -6.76 -19.59 20.32
N GLY A 327 -7.05 -20.80 20.81
CA GLY A 327 -6.84 -21.16 22.22
C GLY A 327 -7.57 -20.22 23.20
N GLY A 328 -8.72 -19.66 22.80
CA GLY A 328 -9.47 -18.68 23.59
C GLY A 328 -9.04 -17.22 23.42
N LYS A 329 -7.90 -16.93 22.78
CA LYS A 329 -7.45 -15.56 22.46
C LYS A 329 -8.13 -15.06 21.19
N GLN A 330 -8.73 -13.87 21.27
CA GLN A 330 -9.26 -13.12 20.13
C GLN A 330 -8.19 -12.16 19.62
N THR A 331 -7.81 -12.31 18.35
CA THR A 331 -6.78 -11.49 17.70
C THR A 331 -7.39 -10.79 16.50
N PRO A 332 -7.36 -9.45 16.41
CA PRO A 332 -7.74 -8.75 15.20
C PRO A 332 -6.75 -9.03 14.06
N TYR A 333 -7.28 -9.37 12.89
CA TYR A 333 -6.59 -9.42 11.61
C TYR A 333 -7.20 -8.33 10.76
N ILE A 334 -6.45 -7.25 10.54
CA ILE A 334 -6.93 -6.04 9.87
C ILE A 334 -6.21 -5.88 8.55
N VAL A 335 -6.99 -5.73 7.48
CA VAL A 335 -6.48 -5.31 6.18
C VAL A 335 -6.85 -3.86 5.96
N CYS A 336 -5.85 -3.02 5.69
CA CYS A 336 -6.00 -1.60 5.41
C CYS A 336 -5.16 -1.23 4.18
N GLY A 337 -5.50 -1.79 3.03
CA GLY A 337 -4.98 -1.33 1.73
C GLY A 337 -5.73 -0.11 1.22
N ALA A 338 -5.99 0.84 2.11
CA ALA A 338 -6.84 1.99 1.85
C ALA A 338 -6.02 3.27 1.61
N GLY A 339 -4.73 3.16 1.31
CA GLY A 339 -3.77 4.26 1.29
C GLY A 339 -4.00 5.31 0.21
N GLY A 340 -4.79 5.01 -0.82
CA GLY A 340 -5.12 5.96 -1.89
C GLY A 340 -5.18 5.33 -3.27
N PHE A 341 -4.68 4.10 -3.43
CA PHE A 341 -4.67 3.41 -4.70
C PHE A 341 -5.90 2.54 -4.94
N ALA A 342 -6.53 2.72 -6.10
CA ALA A 342 -7.40 1.75 -6.77
C ALA A 342 -8.41 0.94 -5.93
N ALA A 343 -9.29 1.60 -5.16
CA ALA A 343 -10.28 0.90 -4.31
C ALA A 343 -11.05 -0.24 -5.03
N THR A 344 -11.09 -1.42 -4.42
CA THR A 344 -11.69 -2.63 -4.98
C THR A 344 -12.96 -3.06 -4.23
N PRO A 345 -13.97 -3.60 -4.93
CA PRO A 345 -15.17 -4.11 -4.27
C PRO A 345 -14.89 -5.47 -3.57
N PRO A 346 -15.59 -5.78 -2.46
CA PRO A 346 -15.56 -7.13 -1.88
C PRO A 346 -16.24 -8.15 -2.80
N PHE A 347 -16.03 -9.45 -2.55
CA PHE A 347 -16.72 -10.51 -3.29
C PHE A 347 -18.24 -10.30 -3.26
N THR A 348 -18.90 -10.50 -4.41
CA THR A 348 -20.36 -10.28 -4.54
C THR A 348 -21.23 -11.18 -3.66
N LYS A 349 -20.64 -12.22 -3.05
CA LYS A 349 -21.31 -13.20 -2.19
C LYS A 349 -20.85 -13.18 -0.73
N VAL A 350 -20.11 -12.16 -0.29
CA VAL A 350 -19.78 -12.04 1.15
C VAL A 350 -21.09 -11.87 1.92
N PRO A 351 -21.43 -12.77 2.86
CA PRO A 351 -22.59 -12.58 3.72
C PRO A 351 -22.44 -11.30 4.53
N PRO A 352 -23.55 -10.60 4.90
CA PRO A 352 -23.48 -9.44 5.78
C PRO A 352 -22.73 -9.79 7.08
N ALA A 353 -21.83 -8.91 7.50
CA ALA A 353 -21.10 -9.11 8.74
C ALA A 353 -21.97 -8.83 9.98
N PRO A 354 -21.72 -9.50 11.13
CA PRO A 354 -20.64 -10.45 11.33
C PRO A 354 -20.90 -11.83 10.73
N VAL A 355 -19.86 -12.45 10.15
CA VAL A 355 -19.91 -13.83 9.62
C VAL A 355 -18.70 -14.64 10.06
N THR A 356 -18.95 -15.81 10.65
CA THR A 356 -17.93 -16.73 11.17
C THR A 356 -17.72 -17.93 10.26
N ILE A 357 -16.47 -18.22 9.91
CA ILE A 357 -16.03 -19.41 9.18
C ILE A 357 -14.83 -19.99 9.92
N GLY A 358 -14.99 -21.19 10.48
CA GLY A 358 -13.94 -21.82 11.30
C GLY A 358 -13.61 -20.98 12.53
N ASP A 359 -12.32 -20.67 12.70
CA ASP A 359 -11.77 -19.84 13.77
C ASP A 359 -11.76 -18.34 13.46
N HIS A 360 -12.37 -17.90 12.35
CA HIS A 360 -12.36 -16.52 11.90
C HIS A 360 -13.77 -15.93 11.85
N THR A 361 -13.91 -14.68 12.26
CA THR A 361 -15.13 -13.88 12.10
C THR A 361 -14.79 -12.63 11.31
N LEU A 362 -15.42 -12.40 10.15
CA LEU A 362 -15.47 -11.08 9.53
C LEU A 362 -16.43 -10.23 10.36
N GLU A 363 -15.95 -9.17 10.98
CA GLU A 363 -16.67 -8.45 12.03
C GLU A 363 -17.57 -7.33 11.49
N ILE A 364 -17.16 -6.72 10.38
CA ILE A 364 -17.87 -5.63 9.73
C ILE A 364 -17.90 -5.82 8.22
N ASP A 365 -18.87 -5.20 7.56
CA ASP A 365 -18.90 -5.17 6.09
C ASP A 365 -17.65 -4.41 5.59
N PRO A 366 -16.92 -4.95 4.58
CA PRO A 366 -15.76 -4.28 4.02
C PRO A 366 -16.06 -2.84 3.57
N ILE A 367 -15.18 -1.91 3.95
CA ILE A 367 -15.34 -0.49 3.65
C ILE A 367 -14.45 -0.12 2.46
N VAL A 368 -15.08 0.16 1.32
CA VAL A 368 -14.41 0.52 0.06
C VAL A 368 -14.20 2.03 0.00
N ARG A 369 -13.36 2.57 0.90
CA ARG A 369 -12.97 3.98 0.94
C ARG A 369 -11.53 4.13 1.43
N PHE A 370 -10.86 5.18 0.96
CA PHE A 370 -9.50 5.50 1.38
C PHE A 370 -9.45 6.00 2.82
N GLY A 371 -8.32 5.75 3.47
CA GLY A 371 -8.14 5.99 4.89
C GLY A 371 -6.88 5.38 5.47
N TYR A 372 -6.82 5.42 6.80
CA TYR A 372 -5.68 4.96 7.58
C TYR A 372 -6.11 4.48 8.96
N LEU A 373 -5.21 3.76 9.63
CA LEU A 373 -5.35 3.33 11.00
C LEU A 373 -4.57 4.28 11.93
N THR A 374 -5.17 4.62 13.07
CA THR A 374 -4.45 5.06 14.26
C THR A 374 -4.47 3.91 15.27
N ILE A 375 -3.30 3.47 15.70
CA ILE A 375 -3.12 2.40 16.69
C ILE A 375 -2.54 2.99 17.96
N GLU A 376 -3.13 2.66 19.11
CA GLU A 376 -2.64 3.07 20.44
C GLU A 376 -2.44 1.85 21.33
N THR A 377 -1.40 1.86 22.17
CA THR A 377 -1.20 0.81 23.19
C THR A 377 -0.37 1.28 24.39
N ASP A 378 -0.70 0.74 25.55
CA ASP A 378 0.02 0.86 26.83
C ASP A 378 0.60 -0.50 27.28
N ALA A 379 0.75 -1.45 26.35
CA ALA A 379 1.14 -2.85 26.58
C ALA A 379 0.11 -3.73 27.34
N LYS A 380 -0.99 -3.16 27.82
CA LYS A 380 -2.10 -3.88 28.47
C LYS A 380 -3.38 -3.81 27.67
N THR A 381 -3.54 -2.75 26.90
CA THR A 381 -4.64 -2.50 25.97
C THR A 381 -4.04 -2.15 24.61
N LEU A 382 -4.69 -2.60 23.55
CA LEU A 382 -4.35 -2.23 22.18
C LEU A 382 -5.62 -1.78 21.48
N SER A 383 -5.66 -0.54 21.02
CA SER A 383 -6.79 0.03 20.29
C SER A 383 -6.40 0.30 18.84
N VAL A 384 -7.27 -0.06 17.90
CA VAL A 384 -7.13 0.27 16.47
C VAL A 384 -8.36 1.04 16.03
N THR A 385 -8.15 2.20 15.41
CA THR A 385 -9.23 3.02 14.86
C THR A 385 -8.99 3.25 13.38
N PHE A 386 -9.95 2.84 12.54
CA PHE A 386 -9.93 3.14 11.12
C PHE A 386 -10.68 4.45 10.84
N LYS A 387 -9.98 5.37 10.17
CA LYS A 387 -10.49 6.67 9.73
C LYS A 387 -10.45 6.71 8.22
N THR A 388 -11.58 6.96 7.59
CA THR A 388 -11.58 7.29 6.17
C THR A 388 -11.12 8.71 5.96
N ALA A 389 -10.37 8.96 4.90
CA ALA A 389 -9.89 10.27 4.49
C ALA A 389 -10.05 10.42 2.98
N ASP A 390 -10.98 11.26 2.56
CA ASP A 390 -11.20 11.62 1.15
C ASP A 390 -11.83 13.02 1.08
N ALA A 391 -12.41 13.38 -0.08
CA ALA A 391 -13.07 14.66 -0.29
C ALA A 391 -14.22 14.99 0.69
N GLN A 392 -14.72 14.03 1.48
CA GLN A 392 -15.71 14.28 2.55
C GLN A 392 -15.07 14.55 3.92
N GLY A 393 -13.74 14.58 4.00
CA GLY A 393 -12.97 14.78 5.22
C GLY A 393 -12.72 13.50 6.01
N VAL A 394 -12.17 13.67 7.21
CA VAL A 394 -11.76 12.56 8.08
C VAL A 394 -12.93 12.08 8.94
N VAL A 395 -13.29 10.80 8.83
CA VAL A 395 -14.40 10.19 9.57
C VAL A 395 -13.98 8.86 10.16
N VAL A 396 -14.15 8.68 11.48
CA VAL A 396 -14.00 7.38 12.16
C VAL A 396 -15.10 6.43 11.68
N ARG A 397 -14.70 5.28 11.14
CA ARG A 397 -15.64 4.27 10.62
C ARG A 397 -15.68 3.01 11.45
N ASP A 398 -14.55 2.62 12.02
CA ASP A 398 -14.45 1.44 12.87
C ASP A 398 -13.42 1.67 14.00
N SER A 399 -13.66 1.01 15.12
CA SER A 399 -12.76 1.05 16.27
C SER A 399 -12.91 -0.23 17.09
N ILE A 400 -11.77 -0.80 17.46
CA ILE A 400 -11.67 -2.01 18.26
C ILE A 400 -10.61 -1.84 19.34
N THR A 401 -10.84 -2.41 20.52
CA THR A 401 -9.84 -2.52 21.59
C THR A 401 -9.67 -3.97 21.99
N VAL A 402 -8.43 -4.37 22.29
CA VAL A 402 -8.08 -5.68 22.83
C VAL A 402 -7.56 -5.47 24.24
N ASP A 403 -8.14 -6.15 25.21
CA ASP A 403 -7.52 -6.34 26.52
C ASP A 403 -6.46 -7.44 26.40
N LEU A 404 -5.20 -7.06 26.55
CA LEU A 404 -4.05 -7.91 26.30
C LEU A 404 -3.82 -8.93 27.43
N ALA A 405 -4.33 -8.70 28.64
CA ALA A 405 -4.24 -9.67 29.73
C ALA A 405 -5.14 -10.88 29.46
N SER A 406 -6.41 -10.62 29.15
CA SER A 406 -7.42 -11.64 28.87
C SER A 406 -7.37 -12.16 27.43
N GLY A 407 -6.75 -11.41 26.52
CA GLY A 407 -6.77 -11.69 25.09
C GLY A 407 -8.18 -11.59 24.50
N LYS A 408 -9.02 -10.70 25.03
CA LYS A 408 -10.41 -10.51 24.60
C LYS A 408 -10.60 -9.13 23.99
N LEU A 409 -11.48 -9.06 23.00
CA LEU A 409 -11.93 -7.79 22.45
C LEU A 409 -12.85 -7.09 23.45
N THR A 410 -12.65 -5.79 23.62
CA THR A 410 -13.50 -4.92 24.43
C THR A 410 -14.07 -3.83 23.53
N ALA A 411 -15.38 -3.58 23.65
CA ALA A 411 -16.16 -2.55 22.95
C ALA A 411 -15.76 -2.28 21.47
N SER A 412 -16.44 -2.93 20.51
CA SER A 412 -16.47 -2.42 19.13
C SER A 412 -17.54 -1.33 19.04
N LYS A 413 -17.16 -0.10 18.67
CA LYS A 413 -18.12 0.92 18.21
C LYS A 413 -18.11 0.91 16.69
N GLY A 414 -18.79 -0.06 16.09
CA GLY A 414 -19.15 0.03 14.68
C GLY A 414 -20.12 1.20 14.49
N SER A 415 -19.71 2.27 13.81
CA SER A 415 -20.62 3.32 13.37
C SER A 415 -21.38 2.84 12.13
N SER A 416 -22.23 1.82 12.30
CA SER A 416 -23.12 1.35 11.23
C SER A 416 -24.40 2.20 11.20
N LYS A 417 -24.26 3.50 10.86
CA LYS A 417 -25.35 4.28 10.26
C LYS A 417 -24.80 5.18 9.16
N ALA A 418 -24.58 4.60 7.98
CA ALA A 418 -24.72 5.39 6.77
C ALA A 418 -26.19 5.88 6.70
N PRO A 419 -26.45 7.18 6.50
CA PRO A 419 -27.80 7.62 6.13
C PRO A 419 -28.20 6.88 4.86
N PRO A 420 -29.45 6.38 4.74
CA PRO A 420 -29.90 5.82 3.48
C PRO A 420 -29.70 6.87 2.40
N ALA A 421 -29.07 6.48 1.30
CA ALA A 421 -29.04 7.28 0.09
C ALA A 421 -30.47 7.76 -0.16
N LYS A 422 -30.68 9.09 -0.18
CA LYS A 422 -31.97 9.66 -0.56
C LYS A 422 -32.28 9.09 -1.94
N LYS A 423 -33.21 8.14 -2.00
CA LYS A 423 -33.86 7.74 -3.24
C LYS A 423 -34.42 9.03 -3.83
N GLY A 424 -33.82 9.49 -4.93
CA GLY A 424 -34.42 10.53 -5.74
C GLY A 424 -35.85 10.10 -6.03
N ALA A 425 -36.82 10.92 -5.60
CA ALA A 425 -38.22 10.68 -5.85
C ALA A 425 -38.43 10.51 -7.37
N PRO A 426 -39.31 9.58 -7.80
CA PRO A 426 -39.59 9.38 -9.21
C PRO A 426 -40.13 10.69 -9.80
N LYS A 427 -39.50 11.18 -10.88
CA LYS A 427 -40.03 12.30 -11.65
C LYS A 427 -41.42 11.95 -12.14
N ALA A 428 -42.43 12.53 -11.48
CA ALA A 428 -43.81 12.48 -11.92
C ALA A 428 -43.92 13.16 -13.29
N LYS A 429 -44.57 12.46 -14.22
CA LYS A 429 -44.96 12.99 -15.53
C LYS A 429 -45.90 14.17 -15.32
N ALA A 430 -45.42 15.38 -15.57
CA ALA A 430 -46.29 16.55 -15.71
C ALA A 430 -47.06 16.43 -17.03
N LYS A 431 -48.35 16.10 -16.94
CA LYS A 431 -49.33 16.33 -18.01
C LYS A 431 -49.57 17.84 -18.08
N SER A 432 -49.08 18.51 -19.12
CA SER A 432 -49.54 19.86 -19.48
C SER A 432 -50.69 19.76 -20.48
N ALA A 433 -51.82 20.33 -20.10
CA ALA A 433 -53.05 20.40 -20.89
C ALA A 433 -52.87 21.22 -22.19
N LYS A 434 -53.62 20.81 -23.21
CA LYS A 434 -53.81 21.53 -24.47
C LYS A 434 -54.54 22.86 -24.23
N ALA A 435 -54.04 23.94 -24.82
CA ALA A 435 -54.86 25.05 -25.30
C ALA A 435 -54.40 25.44 -26.71
N LYS A 436 -55.37 25.61 -27.60
CA LYS A 436 -55.26 25.84 -29.05
C LYS A 436 -55.10 27.34 -29.34
N THR A 437 -54.29 27.67 -30.36
CA THR A 437 -54.48 28.75 -31.37
C THR A 437 -53.36 28.56 -32.40
N ALA A 438 -53.59 28.18 -33.65
CA ALA A 438 -54.20 28.88 -34.79
C ALA A 438 -53.12 29.12 -35.87
N LYS A 439 -53.44 28.62 -37.08
CA LYS A 439 -52.71 28.57 -38.37
C LYS A 439 -51.92 29.82 -38.79
N ALA A 440 -50.82 29.61 -39.50
CA ALA A 440 -50.63 30.13 -40.87
C ALA A 440 -49.51 29.36 -41.62
N LYS A 441 -49.73 29.19 -42.93
CA LYS A 441 -48.94 28.43 -43.92
C LYS A 441 -47.94 29.35 -44.64
N THR A 442 -46.81 28.79 -45.09
CA THR A 442 -46.16 28.97 -46.42
C THR A 442 -44.92 28.08 -46.47
N ALA A 443 -44.84 26.99 -47.23
CA ALA A 443 -44.71 26.81 -48.69
C ALA A 443 -43.27 26.97 -49.25
N LYS A 444 -42.74 25.81 -49.68
CA LYS A 444 -41.84 25.51 -50.83
C LYS A 444 -40.48 26.22 -50.97
N SER A 445 -39.43 25.42 -51.12
CA SER A 445 -38.77 25.20 -52.43
C SER A 445 -37.66 24.13 -52.33
N LYS A 446 -37.71 23.14 -53.24
CA LYS A 446 -36.60 22.25 -53.59
C LYS A 446 -35.88 22.87 -54.79
N THR A 447 -34.55 22.80 -54.83
CA THR A 447 -33.82 22.70 -56.10
C THR A 447 -32.54 21.90 -55.94
N SER A 448 -32.38 21.01 -56.92
CA SER A 448 -31.31 20.09 -57.25
C SER A 448 -30.11 20.77 -57.93
N GLY A 449 -28.94 20.13 -57.88
CA GLY A 449 -27.83 20.35 -58.82
C GLY A 449 -26.56 19.62 -58.38
N THR A 450 -26.37 18.38 -58.85
CA THR A 450 -25.39 17.99 -59.89
C THR A 450 -23.91 18.02 -59.46
N ARG A 451 -23.34 16.80 -59.39
CA ARG A 451 -21.92 16.43 -59.39
C ARG A 451 -21.30 16.76 -60.78
N PRO A 452 -19.96 16.88 -60.89
CA PRO A 452 -19.24 15.71 -61.39
C PRO A 452 -17.85 15.50 -60.76
N ALA A 453 -17.40 14.25 -60.87
CA ALA A 453 -16.04 13.81 -60.63
C ALA A 453 -15.11 14.17 -61.80
N ARG A 454 -13.80 14.30 -61.54
CA ARG A 454 -12.75 14.07 -62.54
C ARG A 454 -11.56 13.33 -61.94
N THR A 455 -10.97 12.54 -62.81
CA THR A 455 -10.05 11.41 -62.65
C THR A 455 -8.63 11.77 -63.11
N SER A 456 -7.64 10.99 -62.63
CA SER A 456 -6.39 10.54 -63.30
C SER A 456 -5.34 11.62 -63.67
N VAL A 457 -4.02 11.40 -63.72
CA VAL A 457 -3.22 10.31 -64.33
C VAL A 457 -1.79 10.27 -63.72
N ALA A 458 -1.17 9.09 -63.87
CA ALA A 458 0.19 8.62 -63.57
C ALA A 458 1.41 9.38 -64.13
N GLY A 459 2.60 9.01 -63.63
CA GLY A 459 3.91 9.21 -64.28
C GLY A 459 5.01 8.37 -63.62
N ALA A 460 5.68 7.53 -64.42
CA ALA A 460 6.68 6.53 -64.04
C ALA A 460 8.10 6.90 -64.53
N GLY A 461 9.14 6.26 -63.96
CA GLY A 461 10.48 6.13 -64.58
C GLY A 461 11.63 6.05 -63.57
N ARG A 462 12.21 4.85 -63.31
CA ARG A 462 13.53 4.31 -63.80
C ARG A 462 14.78 5.05 -63.26
N LYS A 463 15.97 4.49 -63.01
CA LYS A 463 16.61 3.16 -62.83
C LYS A 463 18.07 3.47 -62.37
N LYS A 464 18.60 2.70 -61.40
CA LYS A 464 20.00 2.25 -61.08
C LYS A 464 21.18 2.66 -62.02
N PRO A 465 22.48 2.65 -61.57
CA PRO A 465 23.12 1.47 -60.92
C PRO A 465 24.27 1.68 -59.90
N ALA A 466 24.67 0.55 -59.28
CA ALA A 466 25.86 0.32 -58.45
C ALA A 466 27.16 0.22 -59.28
N PRO A 467 28.35 0.14 -58.64
CA PRO A 467 29.07 -1.15 -58.58
C PRO A 467 29.86 -1.39 -57.26
N ARG A 468 29.86 -2.63 -56.73
CA ARG A 468 30.95 -3.67 -56.66
C ARG A 468 32.04 -3.47 -55.58
N GLY A 469 32.15 -4.46 -54.66
CA GLY A 469 33.35 -4.74 -53.83
C GLY A 469 34.46 -5.44 -54.65
N PRO A 470 35.38 -6.28 -54.09
CA PRO A 470 35.51 -6.81 -52.70
C PRO A 470 36.97 -6.79 -52.15
N ALA A 471 37.21 -7.28 -50.92
CA ALA A 471 38.35 -8.17 -50.58
C ALA A 471 38.37 -8.62 -49.10
N SER A 472 38.48 -9.94 -48.93
CA SER A 472 38.79 -10.65 -47.69
C SER A 472 40.30 -10.68 -47.39
N ARG A 473 40.70 -10.76 -46.11
CA ARG A 473 41.86 -11.59 -45.73
C ARG A 473 41.80 -12.08 -44.28
N LYS A 474 41.95 -13.40 -44.14
CA LYS A 474 42.24 -14.18 -42.94
C LYS A 474 43.74 -14.08 -42.56
N GLY A 475 44.04 -14.25 -41.27
CA GLY A 475 45.33 -14.71 -40.72
C GLY A 475 45.20 -14.79 -39.18
N ARG A 476 44.94 -15.94 -38.56
CA ARG A 476 45.83 -17.03 -38.07
C ARG A 476 46.90 -16.60 -37.03
N SER A 477 46.64 -17.00 -35.78
CA SER A 477 47.54 -17.52 -34.72
C SER A 477 48.99 -17.02 -34.60
N ARG A 478 49.32 -16.48 -33.43
CA ARG A 478 50.13 -17.16 -32.38
C ARG A 478 49.81 -16.56 -31.03
#